data_AF-A0A9I9CKV4-F1
#
_entry.id   AF-A0A9I9CKV4-F1
#
_cell.length_a   1.000
_cell.length_b   1.000
_cell.length_c   1.000
_cell.angle_alpha   90.00
_cell.angle_beta   90.00
_cell.angle_gamma   90.00
#
_symmetry.space_group_name_H-M   'P 1'
#
loop_
_entity.id
_entity.type
_entity.pdbx_description
1 polymer ?
#
loop_
_entity_poly.entity_id
_entity_poly.type
_entity_poly.pdbx_seq_one_letter_code
_entity_poly.pdbx_strand_id
1 'polypeptide(L)'
;MRCLDIHVHCVALVTEGVDFRSEAYFMSPDYLKMMWRRIDFLRTVLEMGYNFVFTDADVMWFRDPFPFFDINADFQIACDQYLGIPDDLDNRPNGGFNYVKSNNRSIEFYKYWYSARETYPGYHDQDVLNRIKYDFFIEEIGLKIRFLDTAYFGGFCEPSKDLNRVLTMHANCCIGMDSKLHDLRILLEDWKHYMSMPPYLKTSSIQSWRVPQNCSV
;
A
#
# COMPACT_ATOMS: atom_id res chain seq x y z
N MET A 1 2.34 26.48 -7.92
CA MET A 1 1.10 27.25 -7.64
C MET A 1 -0.18 26.50 -8.02
N ARG A 2 -0.24 25.74 -9.13
CA ARG A 2 -1.43 24.94 -9.54
C ARG A 2 -2.08 24.06 -8.45
N CYS A 3 -1.31 23.52 -7.51
CA CYS A 3 -1.85 22.68 -6.44
C CYS A 3 -2.70 23.46 -5.42
N LEU A 4 -2.33 24.71 -5.09
CA LEU A 4 -3.13 25.58 -4.21
C LEU A 4 -4.42 26.06 -4.89
N ASP A 5 -4.42 26.11 -6.23
CA ASP A 5 -5.60 26.49 -7.01
C ASP A 5 -6.64 25.35 -7.09
N ILE A 6 -6.22 24.09 -6.88
CA ILE A 6 -7.07 22.90 -7.04
C ILE A 6 -7.44 22.28 -5.69
N HIS A 7 -6.53 22.34 -4.70
CA HIS A 7 -6.67 21.63 -3.43
C HIS A 7 -6.58 22.57 -2.23
N VAL A 8 -7.54 22.45 -1.30
CA VAL A 8 -7.58 23.20 -0.04
C VAL A 8 -6.34 22.92 0.83
N HIS A 9 -5.86 21.68 0.81
CA HIS A 9 -4.64 21.27 1.49
C HIS A 9 -3.57 20.94 0.45
N CYS A 10 -2.67 21.89 0.20
CA CYS A 10 -1.52 21.71 -0.67
C CYS A 10 -0.23 21.90 0.13
N VAL A 11 0.60 20.86 0.19
CA VAL A 11 1.86 20.87 0.92
C VAL A 11 3.00 20.71 -0.08
N ALA A 12 3.97 21.62 -0.04
CA ALA A 12 5.21 21.45 -0.78
C ALA A 12 6.09 20.42 -0.05
N LEU A 13 6.14 19.19 -0.57
CA LEU A 13 7.08 18.20 -0.08
C LEU A 13 8.48 18.56 -0.60
N VAL A 14 9.27 19.26 0.22
CA VAL A 14 10.65 19.62 -0.12
C VAL A 14 11.51 18.36 -0.13
N THR A 15 12.27 18.14 -1.20
CA THR A 15 13.17 16.99 -1.34
C THR A 15 14.59 17.52 -1.54
N GLU A 16 15.26 17.85 -0.43
CA GLU A 16 16.62 18.39 -0.49
C GLU A 16 17.57 17.37 -1.14
N GLY A 17 18.22 17.78 -2.23
CA GLY A 17 19.27 17.00 -2.89
C GLY A 17 18.80 15.84 -3.78
N VAL A 18 17.49 15.69 -4.05
CA VAL A 18 16.98 14.67 -4.99
C VAL A 18 15.81 15.20 -5.81
N ASP A 19 15.89 15.03 -7.14
CA ASP A 19 14.78 15.27 -8.08
C ASP A 19 14.09 13.93 -8.40
N PHE A 20 12.91 13.69 -7.83
CA PHE A 20 12.14 12.45 -8.05
C PHE A 20 11.29 12.45 -9.32
N ARG A 21 11.57 13.33 -10.30
CA ARG A 21 10.84 13.36 -11.58
C ARG A 21 11.19 12.21 -12.51
N SER A 22 12.40 11.68 -12.43
CA SER A 22 12.86 10.55 -13.24
C SER A 22 12.51 9.22 -12.59
N GLU A 23 12.38 8.17 -13.41
CA GLU A 23 12.22 6.79 -12.92
C GLU A 23 13.37 6.43 -11.97
N ALA A 24 13.03 6.06 -10.74
CA ALA A 24 13.98 5.52 -9.77
C ALA A 24 13.90 4.00 -9.82
N TYR A 25 14.95 3.35 -10.34
CA TYR A 25 15.01 1.89 -10.38
C TYR A 25 14.94 1.30 -8.96
N PHE A 26 14.24 0.17 -8.85
CA PHE A 26 14.06 -0.54 -7.60
C PHE A 26 15.42 -0.76 -6.88
N MET A 27 15.45 -0.47 -5.57
CA MET A 27 16.65 -0.54 -4.70
C MET A 27 17.82 0.40 -5.04
N SER A 28 17.66 1.31 -6.01
CA SER A 28 18.64 2.39 -6.22
C SER A 28 18.71 3.34 -5.01
N PRO A 29 19.81 4.08 -4.83
CA PRO A 29 19.91 5.06 -3.74
C PRO A 29 18.78 6.10 -3.73
N ASP A 30 18.34 6.54 -4.90
CA ASP A 30 17.23 7.50 -5.01
C ASP A 30 15.88 6.86 -4.69
N TYR A 31 15.67 5.60 -5.07
CA TYR A 31 14.51 4.82 -4.63
C TYR A 31 14.44 4.71 -3.11
N LEU A 32 15.56 4.34 -2.45
CA LEU A 32 15.59 4.23 -0.99
C LEU A 32 15.29 5.57 -0.32
N LYS A 33 15.89 6.67 -0.79
CA LYS A 33 15.59 8.03 -0.30
C LYS A 33 14.12 8.38 -0.48
N MET A 34 13.52 8.03 -1.62
CA MET A 34 12.10 8.27 -1.91
C MET A 34 11.19 7.53 -0.93
N MET A 35 11.43 6.23 -0.71
CA MET A 35 10.64 5.41 0.21
C MET A 35 10.73 5.93 1.65
N TRP A 36 11.93 6.27 2.11
CA TRP A 36 12.08 6.83 3.46
C TRP A 36 11.47 8.23 3.59
N ARG A 37 11.54 9.06 2.54
CA ARG A 37 10.88 10.37 2.53
C ARG A 37 9.36 10.25 2.59
N ARG A 38 8.78 9.22 1.95
CA ARG A 38 7.35 8.88 2.09
C ARG A 38 6.99 8.61 3.55
N ILE A 39 7.75 7.76 4.26
CA ILE A 39 7.48 7.46 5.68
C ILE A 39 7.52 8.72 6.55
N ASP A 40 8.53 9.57 6.38
CA ASP A 40 8.64 10.83 7.13
C ASP A 40 7.51 11.81 6.83
N PHE A 41 7.08 11.91 5.56
CA PHE A 41 5.94 12.74 5.22
C PHE A 41 4.64 12.24 5.88
N LEU A 42 4.38 10.93 5.83
CA LEU A 42 3.21 10.32 6.45
C LEU A 42 3.23 10.50 7.99
N ARG A 43 4.41 10.48 8.62
CA ARG A 43 4.58 10.88 10.03
C ARG A 43 4.04 12.28 10.28
N THR A 44 4.43 13.26 9.46
CA THR A 44 3.96 14.65 9.60
C THR A 44 2.43 14.77 9.47
N VAL A 45 1.81 13.99 8.57
CA VAL A 45 0.34 13.95 8.44
C VAL A 45 -0.32 13.47 9.74
N LEU A 46 0.24 12.44 10.39
CA LEU A 46 -0.24 11.97 11.68
C LEU A 46 -0.04 13.00 12.79
N GLU A 47 1.12 13.66 12.84
CA GLU A 47 1.43 14.72 13.80
C GLU A 47 0.48 15.94 13.67
N MET A 48 -0.06 16.17 12.46
CA MET A 48 -1.09 17.18 12.21
C MET A 48 -2.51 16.75 12.66
N GLY A 49 -2.68 15.52 13.15
CA GLY A 49 -3.96 15.01 13.64
C GLY A 49 -4.83 14.34 12.58
N TYR A 50 -4.32 14.09 11.37
CA TYR A 50 -5.10 13.49 10.28
C TYR A 50 -4.91 11.97 10.21
N ASN A 51 -6.02 11.24 10.14
CA ASN A 51 -6.04 9.88 9.62
C ASN A 51 -5.77 9.94 8.11
N PHE A 52 -5.16 8.91 7.54
CA PHE A 52 -4.93 8.87 6.10
C PHE A 52 -5.10 7.46 5.53
N VAL A 53 -5.49 7.41 4.26
CA VAL A 53 -5.29 6.27 3.38
C VAL A 53 -4.16 6.64 2.42
N PHE A 54 -3.11 5.82 2.37
CA PHE A 54 -2.06 5.92 1.39
C PHE A 54 -2.26 4.85 0.31
N THR A 55 -2.00 5.22 -0.93
CA THR A 55 -2.06 4.33 -2.08
C THR A 55 -0.95 4.69 -3.06
N ASP A 56 -0.21 3.70 -3.55
CA ASP A 56 0.68 3.86 -4.70
C ASP A 56 -0.16 4.15 -5.96
N ALA A 57 0.48 4.76 -6.96
CA ALA A 57 -0.19 5.21 -8.18
C ALA A 57 -0.68 4.06 -9.09
N ASP A 58 -0.15 2.87 -8.88
CA ASP A 58 -0.44 1.62 -9.59
C ASP A 58 -1.34 0.67 -8.78
N VAL A 59 -2.09 1.21 -7.83
CA VAL A 59 -3.20 0.53 -7.17
C VAL A 59 -4.52 0.96 -7.80
N MET A 60 -5.27 0.00 -8.35
CA MET A 60 -6.61 0.25 -8.88
C MET A 60 -7.66 0.09 -7.80
N TRP A 61 -8.55 1.07 -7.66
CA TRP A 61 -9.67 1.04 -6.73
C TRP A 61 -10.94 0.64 -7.46
N PHE A 62 -11.59 -0.41 -6.98
CA PHE A 62 -12.82 -0.94 -7.58
C PHE A 62 -14.07 -0.60 -6.77
N ARG A 63 -13.92 -0.47 -5.44
CA ARG A 63 -15.00 -0.24 -4.48
C ARG A 63 -14.50 0.63 -3.33
N ASP A 64 -15.44 1.12 -2.53
CA ASP A 64 -15.14 1.85 -1.29
C ASP A 64 -14.49 0.91 -0.24
N PRO A 65 -13.22 1.13 0.15
CA PRO A 65 -12.54 0.29 1.14
C PRO A 65 -12.86 0.67 2.59
N PHE A 66 -13.40 1.86 2.86
CA PHE A 66 -13.58 2.38 4.22
C PHE A 66 -14.42 1.48 5.14
N PRO A 67 -15.50 0.83 4.68
CA PRO A 67 -16.28 -0.10 5.51
C PRO A 67 -15.50 -1.34 5.97
N PHE A 68 -14.39 -1.67 5.32
CA PHE A 68 -13.58 -2.86 5.62
C PHE A 68 -12.42 -2.58 6.58
N PHE A 69 -12.20 -1.32 6.94
CA PHE A 69 -11.18 -0.97 7.92
C PHE A 69 -11.64 -1.27 9.33
N ASP A 70 -10.74 -1.88 10.12
CA ASP A 70 -10.99 -2.16 11.52
C ASP A 70 -11.02 -0.86 12.33
N ILE A 71 -12.10 -0.63 13.09
CA ILE A 71 -12.26 0.58 13.91
C ILE A 71 -11.33 0.62 15.13
N ASN A 72 -10.80 -0.52 15.57
CA ASN A 72 -9.91 -0.64 16.72
C ASN A 72 -8.42 -0.68 16.33
N ALA A 73 -8.07 -0.88 15.06
CA ALA A 73 -6.69 -0.89 14.61
C ALA A 73 -6.11 0.53 14.44
N ASP A 74 -4.82 0.68 14.72
CA ASP A 74 -4.06 1.93 14.59
C ASP A 74 -3.42 2.04 13.21
N PHE A 75 -2.86 0.92 12.73
CA PHE A 75 -2.11 0.80 11.48
C PHE A 75 -2.61 -0.43 10.71
N GLN A 76 -3.14 -0.22 9.51
CA GLN A 76 -3.67 -1.27 8.65
C GLN A 76 -2.96 -1.25 7.30
N ILE A 77 -2.40 -2.38 6.87
CA ILE A 77 -1.54 -2.43 5.68
C ILE A 77 -1.88 -3.62 4.79
N ALA A 78 -1.85 -3.43 3.47
CA ALA A 78 -1.99 -4.52 2.50
C ALA A 78 -0.81 -5.48 2.58
N CYS A 79 -0.91 -6.62 1.90
CA CYS A 79 0.11 -7.66 1.92
C CYS A 79 0.58 -8.06 0.52
N ASP A 80 1.86 -8.43 0.41
CA ASP A 80 2.34 -9.25 -0.70
C ASP A 80 1.93 -10.72 -0.51
N GLN A 81 1.85 -11.16 0.75
CA GLN A 81 1.40 -12.50 1.12
C GLN A 81 0.59 -12.44 2.43
N TYR A 82 -0.66 -12.89 2.38
CA TYR A 82 -1.56 -12.95 3.54
C TYR A 82 -1.76 -14.39 4.03
N LEU A 83 -1.40 -14.65 5.29
CA LEU A 83 -1.40 -15.99 5.90
C LEU A 83 -2.76 -16.38 6.51
N GLY A 84 -3.76 -15.51 6.43
CA GLY A 84 -5.15 -15.80 6.83
C GLY A 84 -5.61 -15.13 8.12
N ILE A 85 -4.68 -14.74 9.01
CA ILE A 85 -5.00 -14.14 10.31
C ILE A 85 -4.64 -12.64 10.28
N PRO A 86 -5.59 -11.71 10.52
CA PRO A 86 -5.36 -10.28 10.34
C PRO A 86 -4.34 -9.64 11.28
N ASP A 87 -4.10 -10.18 12.47
CA ASP A 87 -3.17 -9.65 13.48
C ASP A 87 -1.92 -10.51 13.66
N ASP A 88 -1.74 -11.54 12.83
CA ASP A 88 -0.53 -12.33 12.81
C ASP A 88 0.61 -11.53 12.18
N LEU A 89 1.67 -11.30 12.97
CA LEU A 89 2.84 -10.56 12.51
C LEU A 89 3.60 -11.30 11.40
N ASP A 90 3.39 -12.60 11.17
CA ASP A 90 4.06 -13.36 10.10
C ASP A 90 3.56 -13.03 8.69
N ASN A 91 2.44 -12.29 8.56
CA ASN A 91 2.03 -11.71 7.28
C ASN A 91 3.13 -10.84 6.66
N ARG A 92 3.21 -10.82 5.32
CA ARG A 92 4.20 -10.01 4.59
C ARG A 92 3.55 -8.71 4.09
N PRO A 93 3.70 -7.58 4.82
CA PRO A 93 3.08 -6.31 4.45
C PRO A 93 3.64 -5.78 3.13
N ASN A 94 2.80 -5.06 2.41
CA ASN A 94 3.12 -4.30 1.21
C ASN A 94 2.89 -2.80 1.45
N GLY A 95 3.89 -1.97 1.15
CA GLY A 95 3.84 -0.52 1.39
C GLY A 95 2.90 0.27 0.47
N GLY A 96 2.33 -0.36 -0.56
CA GLY A 96 1.55 0.33 -1.59
C GLY A 96 0.11 0.64 -1.23
N PHE A 97 -0.43 0.09 -0.13
CA PHE A 97 -1.73 0.49 0.39
C PHE A 97 -1.77 0.35 1.91
N ASN A 98 -2.14 1.42 2.61
CA ASN A 98 -2.35 1.38 4.05
C ASN A 98 -3.35 2.44 4.53
N TYR A 99 -4.00 2.15 5.65
CA TYR A 99 -4.88 3.06 6.37
C TYR A 99 -4.38 3.21 7.81
N VAL A 100 -4.17 4.45 8.24
CA VAL A 100 -3.57 4.76 9.54
C VAL A 100 -4.38 5.83 10.24
N LYS A 101 -4.66 5.59 11.52
CA LYS A 101 -5.32 6.58 12.39
C LYS A 101 -4.29 7.41 13.11
N SER A 102 -4.49 8.72 13.17
CA SER A 102 -3.66 9.60 13.98
C SER A 102 -3.96 9.40 15.46
N ASN A 103 -2.95 8.94 16.19
CA ASN A 103 -2.90 8.88 17.64
C ASN A 103 -1.44 8.76 18.09
N ASN A 104 -1.19 8.83 19.40
CA ASN A 104 0.19 8.78 19.91
C ASN A 104 0.94 7.50 19.50
N ARG A 105 0.27 6.35 19.37
CA ARG A 105 0.91 5.08 19.04
C ARG A 105 1.39 5.08 17.59
N SER A 106 0.54 5.50 16.66
CA SER A 106 0.91 5.57 15.24
C SER A 106 1.97 6.65 14.98
N ILE A 107 1.92 7.79 15.68
CA ILE A 107 2.94 8.83 15.59
C ILE A 107 4.32 8.31 16.05
N GLU A 108 4.39 7.70 17.24
CA GLU A 108 5.64 7.15 17.77
C GLU A 108 6.15 5.97 16.91
N PHE A 109 5.24 5.14 16.40
CA PHE A 109 5.60 4.08 15.46
C PHE A 109 6.22 4.63 14.17
N TYR A 110 5.65 5.67 13.54
CA TYR A 110 6.20 6.25 12.32
C TYR A 110 7.54 6.95 12.56
N LYS A 111 7.76 7.57 13.72
CA LYS A 111 9.07 8.09 14.14
C LYS A 111 10.09 6.96 14.24
N TYR A 112 9.73 5.87 14.93
CA TYR A 112 10.59 4.71 15.10
C TYR A 112 10.94 4.06 13.76
N TRP A 113 9.92 3.78 12.92
CA TRP A 113 10.11 3.19 11.61
C TRP A 113 11.00 4.05 10.72
N TYR A 114 10.78 5.36 10.66
CA TYR A 114 11.65 6.26 9.91
C TYR A 114 13.10 6.20 10.42
N SER A 115 13.30 6.24 11.74
CA SER A 115 14.65 6.20 12.36
C SER A 115 15.39 4.88 12.11
N ALA A 116 14.66 3.77 12.00
CA ALA A 116 15.24 2.43 11.81
C ALA A 116 16.06 2.29 10.51
N ARG A 117 15.90 3.19 9.53
CA ARG A 117 16.74 3.25 8.33
C ARG A 117 18.24 3.40 8.64
N GLU A 118 18.58 4.01 9.78
CA GLU A 118 19.97 4.19 10.23
C GLU A 118 20.57 2.88 10.75
N THR A 119 19.74 2.03 11.37
CA THR A 119 20.10 0.68 11.82
C THR A 119 20.15 -0.33 10.67
N TYR A 120 19.32 -0.14 9.65
CA TYR A 120 19.21 -1.03 8.48
C TYR A 120 19.56 -0.30 7.17
N PRO A 121 20.82 0.16 7.00
CA PRO A 121 21.22 0.87 5.79
C PRO A 121 21.11 -0.04 4.56
N GLY A 122 20.63 0.52 3.45
CA GLY A 122 20.48 -0.21 2.18
C GLY A 122 19.18 -1.02 2.05
N TYR A 123 18.38 -1.12 3.10
CA TYR A 123 17.05 -1.72 3.05
C TYR A 123 15.96 -0.67 2.82
N HIS A 124 14.91 -1.05 2.10
CA HIS A 124 13.74 -0.20 1.91
C HIS A 124 12.77 -0.31 3.09
N ASP A 125 11.77 0.57 3.11
CA ASP A 125 10.83 0.74 4.21
C ASP A 125 10.07 -0.56 4.58
N GLN A 126 9.58 -1.31 3.60
CA GLN A 126 8.86 -2.57 3.84
C GLN A 126 9.77 -3.72 4.32
N ASP A 127 11.01 -3.80 3.85
CA ASP A 127 12.00 -4.74 4.40
C ASP A 127 12.28 -4.47 5.87
N VAL A 128 12.42 -3.19 6.22
CA VAL A 128 12.63 -2.77 7.61
C VAL A 128 11.38 -3.01 8.44
N LEU A 129 10.18 -2.73 7.92
CA LEU A 129 8.92 -3.02 8.60
C LEU A 129 8.81 -4.50 8.98
N ASN A 130 9.19 -5.40 8.07
CA ASN A 130 9.20 -6.84 8.33
C ASN A 130 10.10 -7.25 9.50
N ARG A 131 11.12 -6.45 9.83
CA ARG A 131 12.01 -6.69 10.97
C ARG A 131 11.45 -6.05 12.24
N ILE A 132 11.16 -4.76 12.18
CA ILE A 132 10.85 -3.97 13.37
C ILE A 132 9.47 -4.25 13.95
N LYS A 133 8.55 -4.86 13.18
CA LYS A 133 7.21 -5.22 13.66
C LYS A 133 7.24 -6.22 14.84
N TYR A 134 8.36 -6.93 15.04
CA TYR A 134 8.58 -7.85 16.15
C TYR A 134 9.31 -7.21 17.34
N ASP A 135 9.78 -5.96 17.22
CA ASP A 135 10.55 -5.33 18.27
C ASP A 135 9.67 -5.04 19.49
N PHE A 136 10.23 -5.22 20.69
CA PHE A 136 9.52 -5.00 21.96
C PHE A 136 8.88 -3.60 22.05
N PHE A 137 9.47 -2.61 21.37
CA PHE A 137 8.91 -1.26 21.28
C PHE A 137 7.48 -1.24 20.72
N ILE A 138 7.14 -2.11 19.76
CA ILE A 138 5.79 -2.20 19.18
C ILE A 138 4.76 -2.64 20.23
N GLU A 139 5.15 -3.60 21.07
CA GLU A 139 4.34 -4.07 22.19
C GLU A 139 4.23 -3.00 23.28
N GLU A 140 5.34 -2.33 23.62
CA GLU A 140 5.41 -1.29 24.64
C GLU A 140 4.46 -0.11 24.36
N ILE A 141 4.43 0.37 23.11
CA ILE A 141 3.50 1.43 22.70
C ILE A 141 2.07 0.90 22.50
N GLY A 142 1.87 -0.43 22.52
CA GLY A 142 0.60 -1.10 22.33
C GLY A 142 -0.03 -0.86 20.97
N LEU A 143 0.81 -0.77 19.91
CA LEU A 143 0.36 -0.50 18.54
C LEU A 143 -0.49 -1.65 18.02
N LYS A 144 -1.69 -1.35 17.53
CA LYS A 144 -2.58 -2.34 16.92
C LYS A 144 -2.38 -2.38 15.41
N ILE A 145 -1.53 -3.31 14.97
CA ILE A 145 -1.29 -3.61 13.55
C ILE A 145 -2.38 -4.56 13.05
N ARG A 146 -2.94 -4.30 11.88
CA ARG A 146 -3.71 -5.28 11.11
C ARG A 146 -3.27 -5.37 9.66
N PHE A 147 -3.25 -6.60 9.16
CA PHE A 147 -2.95 -6.95 7.79
C PHE A 147 -4.25 -7.12 7.03
N LEU A 148 -4.34 -6.46 5.87
CA LEU A 148 -5.52 -6.46 5.04
C LEU A 148 -5.51 -7.72 4.15
N ASP A 149 -6.61 -8.48 4.19
CA ASP A 149 -6.78 -9.74 3.47
C ASP A 149 -6.71 -9.52 1.95
N THR A 150 -5.85 -10.30 1.26
CA THR A 150 -5.63 -10.24 -0.19
C THR A 150 -6.86 -10.65 -1.00
N ALA A 151 -7.87 -11.27 -0.39
CA ALA A 151 -9.19 -11.46 -0.99
C ALA A 151 -9.90 -10.13 -1.30
N TYR A 152 -9.64 -9.06 -0.53
CA TYR A 152 -10.22 -7.73 -0.70
C TYR A 152 -9.19 -6.72 -1.21
N PHE A 153 -7.99 -6.73 -0.64
CA PHE A 153 -6.88 -5.84 -0.97
C PHE A 153 -5.81 -6.62 -1.73
N GLY A 154 -6.16 -7.07 -2.94
CA GLY A 154 -5.32 -7.96 -3.72
C GLY A 154 -4.11 -7.26 -4.31
N GLY A 155 -3.18 -8.07 -4.81
CA GLY A 155 -2.08 -7.60 -5.64
C GLY A 155 -1.67 -8.67 -6.65
N PHE A 156 -0.80 -8.37 -7.61
CA PHE A 156 -0.34 -9.40 -8.56
C PHE A 156 0.48 -10.52 -7.89
N CYS A 157 1.08 -10.29 -6.71
CA CYS A 157 1.68 -11.36 -5.91
C CYS A 157 0.62 -12.40 -5.43
N GLU A 158 -0.54 -11.90 -4.98
CA GLU A 158 -1.68 -12.70 -4.53
C GLU A 158 -2.99 -12.08 -5.05
N PRO A 159 -3.37 -12.39 -6.31
CA PRO A 159 -4.55 -11.77 -6.90
C PRO A 159 -5.82 -12.22 -6.16
N SER A 160 -6.69 -11.26 -5.84
CA SER A 160 -8.02 -11.56 -5.31
C SER A 160 -8.75 -12.51 -6.27
N LYS A 161 -9.29 -13.61 -5.77
CA LYS A 161 -9.94 -14.64 -6.61
C LYS A 161 -11.40 -14.34 -6.93
N ASP A 162 -12.01 -13.36 -6.24
CA ASP A 162 -13.43 -13.06 -6.34
C ASP A 162 -13.67 -11.58 -6.69
N LEU A 163 -14.03 -11.34 -7.95
CA LEU A 163 -14.34 -10.01 -8.47
C LEU A 163 -15.57 -9.37 -7.79
N ASN A 164 -16.41 -10.15 -7.11
CA ASN A 164 -17.53 -9.63 -6.32
C ASN A 164 -17.06 -9.00 -5.00
N ARG A 165 -15.87 -9.36 -4.51
CA ARG A 165 -15.35 -8.96 -3.19
C ARG A 165 -14.18 -7.97 -3.29
N VAL A 166 -13.37 -8.05 -4.33
CA VAL A 166 -12.19 -7.19 -4.50
C VAL A 166 -12.51 -5.70 -4.29
N LEU A 167 -11.67 -5.01 -3.50
CA LEU A 167 -11.78 -3.57 -3.24
C LEU A 167 -10.68 -2.83 -3.97
N THR A 168 -9.46 -3.36 -3.90
CA THR A 168 -8.29 -2.82 -4.59
C THR A 168 -7.46 -3.94 -5.21
N MET A 169 -6.69 -3.61 -6.24
CA MET A 169 -5.63 -4.47 -6.78
C MET A 169 -4.38 -3.65 -7.05
N HIS A 170 -3.27 -4.03 -6.43
CA HIS A 170 -1.96 -3.41 -6.61
C HIS A 170 -1.15 -4.16 -7.69
N ALA A 171 -0.50 -3.45 -8.61
CA ALA A 171 0.54 -4.02 -9.48
C ALA A 171 1.89 -4.24 -8.75
N ASN A 172 1.85 -4.82 -7.53
CA ASN A 172 3.04 -5.31 -6.81
C ASN A 172 3.62 -6.55 -7.49
N CYS A 173 4.78 -7.04 -7.04
CA CYS A 173 5.53 -8.11 -7.73
C CYS A 173 5.69 -7.83 -9.24
N CYS A 174 5.87 -6.57 -9.61
CA CYS A 174 6.05 -6.16 -10.98
C CYS A 174 7.14 -5.10 -11.07
N ILE A 175 8.12 -5.34 -11.94
CA ILE A 175 9.27 -4.46 -12.12
C ILE A 175 9.17 -3.83 -13.52
N GLY A 176 9.44 -2.53 -13.58
CA GLY A 176 9.48 -1.76 -14.82
C GLY A 176 8.14 -1.14 -15.21
N MET A 177 8.20 0.11 -15.70
CA MET A 177 7.03 0.89 -16.08
C MET A 177 6.19 0.24 -17.19
N ASP A 178 6.82 -0.28 -18.25
CA ASP A 178 6.11 -0.84 -19.39
C ASP A 178 5.32 -2.10 -19.04
N SER A 179 5.90 -3.00 -18.24
CA SER A 179 5.22 -4.20 -17.72
C SER A 179 4.03 -3.83 -16.86
N LYS A 180 4.18 -2.87 -15.94
CA LYS A 180 3.09 -2.36 -15.10
C LYS A 180 1.97 -1.77 -15.95
N LEU A 181 2.29 -0.90 -16.91
CA LEU A 181 1.29 -0.27 -17.78
C LEU A 181 0.54 -1.29 -18.64
N HIS A 182 1.22 -2.34 -19.11
CA HIS A 182 0.60 -3.42 -19.86
C HIS A 182 -0.45 -4.16 -19.03
N ASP A 183 -0.05 -4.70 -17.87
CA ASP A 183 -0.94 -5.50 -17.04
C ASP A 183 -2.05 -4.63 -16.40
N LEU A 184 -1.79 -3.38 -16.03
CA LEU A 184 -2.83 -2.47 -15.54
C LEU A 184 -3.92 -2.17 -16.58
N ARG A 185 -3.58 -2.14 -17.88
CA ARG A 185 -4.58 -1.99 -18.95
C ARG A 185 -5.48 -3.22 -19.03
N ILE A 186 -4.90 -4.42 -18.95
CA ILE A 186 -5.65 -5.68 -18.96
C ILE A 186 -6.55 -5.77 -17.72
N LEU A 187 -6.03 -5.43 -16.53
CA LEU A 187 -6.79 -5.36 -15.29
C LEU A 187 -8.02 -4.43 -15.42
N LEU A 188 -7.83 -3.25 -16.03
CA LEU A 188 -8.92 -2.32 -16.26
C LEU A 188 -9.97 -2.87 -17.25
N GLU A 189 -9.53 -3.55 -18.30
CA GLU A 189 -10.43 -4.20 -19.26
C GLU A 189 -11.26 -5.31 -18.60
N ASP A 190 -10.63 -6.15 -17.78
CA ASP A 190 -11.30 -7.22 -17.04
C ASP A 190 -12.36 -6.65 -16.11
N TRP A 191 -12.02 -5.59 -15.39
CA TRP A 191 -12.96 -4.91 -14.51
C TRP A 191 -14.14 -4.31 -15.28
N LYS A 192 -13.88 -3.63 -16.41
CA LYS A 192 -14.95 -3.07 -17.27
C LYS A 192 -15.85 -4.16 -17.82
N HIS A 193 -15.27 -5.28 -18.26
CA HIS A 193 -16.03 -6.42 -18.75
C HIS A 193 -16.93 -6.99 -17.65
N TYR A 194 -16.37 -7.30 -16.48
CA TYR A 194 -17.12 -7.74 -15.32
C TYR A 194 -18.25 -6.77 -14.98
N MET A 195 -17.99 -5.47 -14.91
CA MET A 195 -19.01 -4.47 -14.58
C MET A 195 -20.17 -4.44 -15.58
N SER A 196 -19.90 -4.68 -16.87
CA SER A 196 -20.92 -4.75 -17.93
C SER A 196 -21.80 -6.02 -17.87
N MET A 197 -21.39 -7.06 -17.13
CA MET A 197 -22.14 -8.30 -17.07
C MET A 197 -23.44 -8.17 -16.25
N PRO A 198 -24.51 -8.88 -16.66
CA PRO A 198 -25.71 -9.05 -15.84
C PRO A 198 -25.41 -9.67 -14.47
N PRO A 199 -26.15 -9.29 -13.40
CA PRO A 199 -25.91 -9.79 -12.04
C PRO A 199 -25.91 -11.31 -11.91
N TYR A 200 -26.78 -12.02 -12.64
CA TYR A 200 -26.88 -13.48 -12.56
C TYR A 200 -25.60 -14.20 -13.03
N LEU A 201 -24.87 -13.63 -13.99
CA LEU A 201 -23.58 -14.18 -14.45
C LEU A 201 -22.45 -13.91 -13.46
N LYS A 202 -22.48 -12.77 -12.75
CA LYS A 202 -21.50 -12.42 -11.71
C LYS A 202 -21.52 -13.41 -10.54
N THR A 203 -22.69 -13.98 -10.25
CA THR A 203 -22.87 -15.00 -9.21
C THR A 203 -22.60 -16.43 -9.68
N SER A 204 -22.68 -16.71 -10.97
CA SER A 204 -22.62 -18.09 -11.50
C SER A 204 -21.31 -18.43 -12.22
N SER A 205 -20.57 -17.44 -12.71
CA SER A 205 -19.28 -17.65 -13.39
C SER A 205 -18.13 -17.32 -12.45
N ILE A 206 -17.15 -18.24 -12.36
CA ILE A 206 -15.84 -17.93 -11.76
C ILE A 206 -15.15 -17.01 -12.76
N GLN A 207 -15.36 -15.70 -12.60
CA GLN A 207 -14.58 -14.71 -13.33
C GLN A 207 -13.20 -14.66 -12.70
N SER A 208 -12.16 -14.69 -13.52
CA SER A 208 -10.77 -14.61 -13.08
C SER A 208 -10.07 -13.50 -13.83
N TRP A 209 -9.08 -12.90 -13.18
CA TRP A 209 -8.18 -11.95 -13.83
C TRP A 209 -7.36 -12.65 -14.91
N ARG A 210 -7.09 -11.93 -16.02
CA ARG A 210 -6.11 -12.31 -17.03
C ARG A 210 -4.68 -11.92 -16.64
N VAL A 211 -4.53 -11.17 -15.54
CA VAL A 211 -3.26 -10.67 -15.01
C VAL A 211 -2.83 -11.44 -13.76
N PRO A 212 -1.53 -11.45 -13.44
CA PRO A 212 -0.43 -10.85 -14.21
C PRO A 212 -0.07 -11.62 -15.49
N GLN A 213 0.50 -10.93 -16.49
CA GLN A 213 1.11 -11.52 -17.68
C GLN A 213 2.58 -11.14 -17.77
N ASN A 214 2.86 -9.84 -17.95
CA ASN A 214 4.23 -9.33 -18.04
C ASN A 214 4.84 -9.08 -16.66
N CYS A 215 4.02 -8.91 -15.64
CA CYS A 215 4.44 -8.88 -14.25
C CYS A 215 4.68 -10.31 -13.73
N SER A 216 5.75 -10.97 -14.17
CA SER A 216 6.19 -12.25 -13.63
C SER A 216 7.49 -12.05 -12.85
N VAL A 217 7.42 -12.24 -11.54
CA VAL A 217 8.58 -12.25 -10.63
C VAL A 217 8.64 -13.61 -9.95
#